data_AF-A0AAD7JPL0-F1
#
_entry.id   AF-A0AAD7JPL0-F1
#
_cell.length_a   1.000
_cell.length_b   1.000
_cell.length_c   1.000
_cell.angle_alpha   90.00
_cell.angle_beta   90.00
_cell.angle_gamma   90.00
#
_symmetry.space_group_name_H-M   'P 1'
#
loop_
_entity.id
_entity.type
_entity.pdbx_description
1 polymer ?
#
loop_
_entity_poly.entity_id
_entity_poly.type
_entity_poly.pdbx_seq_one_letter_code
_entity_poly.pdbx_strand_id
1 'polypeptide(L)'
;MHKELNCCKAFDDGIKEFYEEHSELDQPVLLANKDNDATIQLAEDTEESTAVVRRALKVSECGGVKLISLFSALSNNKNNKKGLHNVYVNYFHVTIGPSVHFPDVSNPRYQSHGRGTAHLITYLTEHRAFMEFVKDNKIQCTLNHLEQNVMKGLHCSQTISQMVVPVSFSIRVMHPYASHVCSPGTEKLNMLDLGPYHTSVKAHIKQLIEDPSPLFSSDPNSYKTATPDGQPWSDMKAWVAYIKLLPTLPHVCPLMLDRLKRALEHLEKFTIEFDEGSLIDTFTEAKQLAGNMPPTNNNNIFINTYINSEKVHTFLRQEARQIDESGVEKARREALNDHK
;
A
#
# COMPACT_ATOMS: atom_id res chain seq x y z
N MET A 1 5.73 -6.01 -11.66
CA MET A 1 4.47 -5.29 -11.38
C MET A 1 4.77 -3.93 -10.74
N HIS A 2 5.45 -3.05 -11.47
CA HIS A 2 5.94 -1.78 -10.91
C HIS A 2 4.82 -0.72 -10.78
N LYS A 3 3.77 -0.81 -11.60
CA LYS A 3 2.69 0.19 -11.66
C LYS A 3 1.75 0.14 -10.44
N GLU A 4 1.37 -1.07 -10.00
CA GLU A 4 0.57 -1.28 -8.79
C GLU A 4 1.32 -0.81 -7.53
N LEU A 5 2.59 -1.19 -7.40
CA LEU A 5 3.43 -0.77 -6.28
C LEU A 5 3.63 0.75 -6.25
N ASN A 6 3.83 1.37 -7.41
CA ASN A 6 3.90 2.82 -7.51
C ASN A 6 2.60 3.52 -7.10
N CYS A 7 1.44 2.94 -7.48
CA CYS A 7 0.14 3.46 -7.10
C CYS A 7 -0.07 3.37 -5.58
N CYS A 8 0.25 2.22 -4.97
CA CYS A 8 0.21 2.05 -3.51
C CYS A 8 1.14 3.03 -2.79
N LYS A 9 2.36 3.22 -3.29
CA LYS A 9 3.31 4.17 -2.71
C LYS A 9 2.78 5.60 -2.79
N ALA A 10 2.25 6.01 -3.94
CA ALA A 10 1.66 7.34 -4.12
C ALA A 10 0.46 7.56 -3.21
N PHE A 11 -0.36 6.52 -3.02
CA PHE A 11 -1.47 6.53 -2.09
C PHE A 11 -0.99 6.75 -0.65
N ASP A 12 0.04 6.03 -0.20
CA ASP A 12 0.63 6.16 1.13
C ASP A 12 1.37 7.50 1.36
N ASP A 13 2.14 7.98 0.38
CA ASP A 13 2.81 9.29 0.47
C ASP A 13 1.77 10.40 0.56
N GLY A 14 0.67 10.23 -0.16
CA GLY A 14 -0.46 11.09 -0.02
C GLY A 14 -1.02 11.18 1.41
N ILE A 15 -1.01 10.08 2.17
CA ILE A 15 -1.56 10.11 3.54
C ILE A 15 -0.76 11.09 4.40
N LYS A 16 0.55 11.21 4.18
CA LYS A 16 1.39 12.17 4.90
C LYS A 16 1.02 13.61 4.51
N GLU A 17 0.91 13.88 3.21
CA GLU A 17 0.50 15.20 2.70
C GLU A 17 -0.85 15.64 3.28
N PHE A 18 -1.82 14.74 3.38
CA PHE A 18 -3.13 15.06 3.95
C PHE A 18 -3.03 15.65 5.36
N TYR A 19 -2.24 15.03 6.23
CA TYR A 19 -2.07 15.50 7.61
C TYR A 19 -1.18 16.74 7.71
N GLU A 20 -0.28 16.97 6.75
CA GLU A 20 0.48 18.22 6.63
C GLU A 20 -0.42 19.40 6.22
N GLU A 21 -1.36 19.16 5.30
CA GLU A 21 -2.34 20.15 4.82
C GLU A 21 -3.45 20.42 5.85
N HIS A 22 -3.79 19.43 6.68
CA HIS A 22 -4.83 19.51 7.70
C HIS A 22 -4.23 19.53 9.11
N SER A 23 -3.41 20.54 9.38
CA SER A 23 -2.72 20.73 10.67
C SER A 23 -3.67 20.89 11.88
N GLU A 24 -4.94 21.20 11.64
CA GLU A 24 -6.00 21.26 12.64
C GLU A 24 -6.45 19.88 13.12
N LEU A 25 -6.14 18.83 12.38
CA LEU A 25 -6.42 17.45 12.79
C LEU A 25 -5.28 16.94 13.68
N ASP A 26 -5.67 16.15 14.67
CA ASP A 26 -4.72 15.35 15.42
C ASP A 26 -3.84 14.55 14.47
N GLN A 27 -2.55 14.54 14.76
CA GLN A 27 -1.56 13.89 13.92
C GLN A 27 -1.48 12.38 14.28
N PRO A 28 -1.13 11.53 13.30
CA PRO A 28 -0.75 10.15 13.56
C PRO A 28 0.37 10.09 14.59
N VAL A 29 0.30 9.11 15.49
CA VAL A 29 1.20 9.11 16.62
C VAL A 29 2.65 8.91 16.20
N LEU A 30 3.54 9.73 16.77
CA LEU A 30 4.98 9.58 16.60
C LEU A 30 5.47 8.33 17.34
N LEU A 31 6.20 7.48 16.61
CA LEU A 31 6.74 6.20 17.07
C LEU A 31 8.28 6.28 17.05
N ALA A 32 8.81 7.29 17.76
CA ALA A 32 10.23 7.59 17.85
C ALA A 32 11.01 6.39 18.40
N ASN A 33 12.30 6.28 18.07
CA ASN A 33 13.17 5.32 18.75
C ASN A 33 13.49 5.81 20.18
N LYS A 34 14.06 4.95 21.02
CA LYS A 34 14.33 5.25 22.44
C LYS A 34 15.12 6.55 22.66
N ASP A 35 16.15 6.79 21.85
CA ASP A 35 17.04 7.94 22.03
C ASP A 35 16.36 9.24 21.60
N ASN A 36 15.63 9.21 20.49
CA ASN A 36 14.83 10.34 20.02
C ASN A 36 13.70 10.65 20.98
N ASP A 37 13.01 9.63 21.50
CA ASP A 37 11.89 9.79 22.44
C ASP A 37 12.37 10.41 23.75
N ALA A 38 13.50 9.95 24.29
CA ALA A 38 14.13 10.56 25.47
C ALA A 38 14.54 12.03 25.21
N THR A 39 15.04 12.33 24.01
CA THR A 39 15.38 13.71 23.61
C THR A 39 14.15 14.61 23.53
N ILE A 40 13.04 14.07 23.02
CA ILE A 40 11.77 14.80 22.89
C ILE A 40 11.18 15.06 24.28
N GLN A 41 11.10 14.05 25.14
CA GLN A 41 10.58 14.18 26.50
C GLN A 41 11.38 15.20 27.32
N LEU A 42 12.72 15.16 27.24
CA LEU A 42 13.56 16.13 27.93
C LEU A 42 13.23 17.58 27.55
N ALA A 43 12.87 17.82 26.28
CA ALA A 43 12.54 19.15 25.79
C ALA A 43 11.14 19.62 26.18
N GLU A 44 10.21 18.68 26.33
CA GLU A 44 8.88 18.95 26.91
C GLU A 44 9.02 19.35 28.38
N ASP A 45 9.93 18.69 29.12
CA ASP A 45 10.20 18.99 30.54
C ASP A 45 10.95 20.33 30.73
N THR A 46 11.80 20.74 29.78
CA THR A 46 12.60 21.98 29.89
C THR A 46 12.04 23.17 29.13
N GLU A 47 10.95 23.00 28.36
CA GLU A 47 10.39 23.98 27.41
C GLU A 47 11.42 24.52 26.37
N GLU A 48 12.58 23.88 26.22
CA GLU A 48 13.64 24.32 25.31
C GLU A 48 13.64 23.53 23.99
N SER A 49 13.18 24.18 22.91
CA SER A 49 13.25 23.61 21.56
C SER A 49 14.66 23.77 20.96
N THR A 50 15.55 22.82 21.27
CA THR A 50 16.92 22.83 20.71
C THR A 50 16.97 22.31 19.26
N ALA A 51 18.08 22.57 18.57
CA ALA A 51 18.32 21.99 17.23
C ALA A 51 18.29 20.44 17.23
N VAL A 52 18.64 19.82 18.37
CA VAL A 52 18.63 18.35 18.54
C VAL A 52 17.20 17.83 18.61
N VAL A 53 16.29 18.53 19.29
CA VAL A 53 14.87 18.17 19.40
C VAL A 53 14.19 18.27 18.04
N ARG A 54 14.42 19.36 17.30
CA ARG A 54 13.91 19.52 15.93
C ARG A 54 14.40 18.40 15.00
N ARG A 55 15.66 17.98 15.17
CA ARG A 55 16.19 16.82 14.44
C ARG A 55 15.50 15.53 14.87
N ALA A 56 15.33 15.27 16.16
CA ALA A 56 14.68 14.08 16.69
C ALA A 56 13.23 13.94 16.18
N LEU A 57 12.47 15.04 16.16
CA LEU A 57 11.13 15.09 15.58
C LEU A 57 11.16 14.81 14.08
N LYS A 58 12.08 15.45 13.33
CA LYS A 58 12.17 15.31 11.87
C LYS A 58 12.56 13.90 11.40
N VAL A 59 13.42 13.20 12.15
CA VAL A 59 13.90 11.85 11.77
C VAL A 59 13.06 10.72 12.36
N SER A 60 12.14 11.04 13.28
CA SER A 60 11.24 10.05 13.85
C SER A 60 10.08 9.79 12.89
N GLU A 61 9.75 8.52 12.73
CA GLU A 61 8.64 8.09 11.87
C GLU A 61 7.36 7.96 12.70
N CYS A 62 6.22 8.15 12.05
CA CYS A 62 4.89 8.08 12.67
C CYS A 62 3.95 7.17 11.87
N GLY A 63 2.77 6.92 12.44
CA GLY A 63 1.64 6.41 11.67
C GLY A 63 1.67 4.92 11.31
N GLY A 64 0.82 4.56 10.36
CA GLY A 64 0.48 3.16 10.04
C GLY A 64 1.66 2.33 9.53
N VAL A 65 2.39 2.85 8.54
CA VAL A 65 3.55 2.16 7.94
C VAL A 65 4.62 1.86 8.98
N LYS A 66 4.90 2.82 9.87
CA LYS A 66 5.85 2.63 10.97
C LYS A 66 5.34 1.59 11.96
N LEU A 67 4.07 1.67 12.36
CA LEU A 67 3.47 0.70 13.28
C LEU A 67 3.57 -0.72 12.73
N ILE A 68 3.21 -0.95 11.46
CA ILE A 68 3.29 -2.26 10.82
C ILE A 68 4.72 -2.78 10.80
N SER A 69 5.69 -1.90 10.51
CA SER A 69 7.12 -2.26 10.51
C SER A 69 7.59 -2.69 11.91
N LEU A 70 7.21 -1.95 12.96
CA LEU A 70 7.53 -2.30 14.34
C LEU A 70 6.84 -3.60 14.77
N PHE A 71 5.55 -3.76 14.41
CA PHE A 71 4.78 -4.95 14.74
C PHE A 71 5.38 -6.19 14.07
N SER A 72 5.73 -6.11 12.78
CA SER A 72 6.44 -7.18 12.06
C SER A 72 7.78 -7.50 12.71
N ALA A 73 8.53 -6.49 13.14
CA ALA A 73 9.82 -6.70 13.80
C ALA A 73 9.68 -7.41 15.17
N LEU A 74 8.54 -7.27 15.85
CA LEU A 74 8.20 -8.05 17.05
C LEU A 74 7.75 -9.47 16.71
N SER A 75 6.76 -9.59 15.82
CA SER A 75 6.05 -10.84 15.57
C SER A 75 6.81 -11.80 14.65
N ASN A 76 7.76 -11.32 13.84
CA ASN A 76 8.54 -12.12 12.89
C ASN A 76 10.07 -12.06 13.16
N ASN A 77 10.47 -11.71 14.39
CA ASN A 77 11.88 -11.68 14.72
C ASN A 77 12.50 -13.08 14.72
N LYS A 78 13.59 -13.27 13.97
CA LYS A 78 14.36 -14.53 13.97
C LYS A 78 15.00 -14.84 15.33
N ASN A 79 15.26 -13.81 16.14
CA ASN A 79 15.84 -13.97 17.45
C ASN A 79 14.74 -14.12 18.51
N ASN A 80 14.47 -15.37 18.91
CA ASN A 80 13.46 -15.72 19.90
C ASN A 80 13.70 -15.10 21.29
N LYS A 81 14.90 -14.56 21.59
CA LYS A 81 15.17 -13.82 22.83
C LYS A 81 14.80 -12.34 22.74
N LYS A 82 14.70 -11.78 21.53
CA LYS A 82 14.48 -10.35 21.28
C LYS A 82 13.10 -10.03 20.73
N GLY A 83 12.46 -10.98 20.05
CA GLY A 83 11.09 -10.82 19.56
C GLY A 83 10.12 -11.81 20.17
N LEU A 84 8.90 -11.75 19.67
CA LEU A 84 7.74 -12.43 20.21
C LEU A 84 7.19 -13.50 19.25
N HIS A 85 7.97 -13.97 18.28
CA HIS A 85 7.46 -14.84 17.20
C HIS A 85 6.70 -16.06 17.70
N ASN A 86 7.34 -16.91 18.52
CA ASN A 86 6.68 -18.11 19.05
C ASN A 86 5.51 -17.76 19.97
N VAL A 87 5.63 -16.68 20.75
CA VAL A 87 4.56 -16.23 21.67
C VAL A 87 3.34 -15.77 20.88
N TYR A 88 3.56 -14.99 19.81
CA TYR A 88 2.54 -14.52 18.88
C TYR A 88 1.83 -15.69 18.20
N VAL A 89 2.61 -16.63 17.61
CA VAL A 89 2.07 -17.80 16.93
C VAL A 89 1.21 -18.64 17.88
N ASN A 90 1.71 -18.90 19.10
CA ASN A 90 0.96 -19.67 20.09
C ASN A 90 -0.31 -18.95 20.54
N TYR A 91 -0.22 -17.64 20.81
CA TYR A 91 -1.38 -16.84 21.23
C TYR A 91 -2.47 -16.85 20.16
N PHE A 92 -2.15 -16.51 18.91
CA PHE A 92 -3.12 -16.46 17.82
C PHE A 92 -3.64 -17.84 17.41
N HIS A 93 -2.84 -18.89 17.55
CA HIS A 93 -3.31 -20.26 17.37
C HIS A 93 -4.45 -20.61 18.34
N VAL A 94 -4.33 -20.20 19.60
CA VAL A 94 -5.33 -20.48 20.64
C VAL A 94 -6.55 -19.54 20.52
N THR A 95 -6.34 -18.26 20.19
CA THR A 95 -7.42 -17.26 20.22
C THR A 95 -8.23 -17.20 18.93
N ILE A 96 -7.59 -17.32 17.76
CA ILE A 96 -8.24 -17.21 16.45
C ILE A 96 -8.29 -18.56 15.74
N GLY A 97 -7.23 -19.36 15.86
CA GLY A 97 -7.13 -20.68 15.26
C GLY A 97 -5.82 -20.91 14.51
N PRO A 98 -5.63 -22.13 13.97
CA PRO A 98 -4.42 -22.48 13.24
C PRO A 98 -4.19 -21.60 12.01
N SER A 99 -2.92 -21.44 11.62
CA SER A 99 -2.47 -20.74 10.41
C SER A 99 -2.61 -19.21 10.39
N VAL A 100 -2.93 -18.58 11.51
CA VAL A 100 -2.93 -17.11 11.64
C VAL A 100 -1.53 -16.62 12.02
N HIS A 101 -0.72 -16.34 11.01
CA HIS A 101 0.62 -15.76 11.18
C HIS A 101 0.64 -14.31 10.73
N PHE A 102 1.45 -13.48 11.40
CA PHE A 102 1.62 -12.11 10.96
C PHE A 102 2.37 -12.07 9.62
N PRO A 103 1.89 -11.33 8.60
CA PRO A 103 2.56 -11.25 7.31
C PRO A 103 4.01 -10.80 7.40
N ASP A 104 4.88 -11.35 6.53
CA ASP A 104 6.28 -10.94 6.45
C ASP A 104 6.40 -9.59 5.74
N VAL A 105 6.49 -8.52 6.53
CA VAL A 105 6.67 -7.15 6.03
C VAL A 105 8.16 -6.81 5.86
N SER A 106 9.03 -7.49 6.62
CA SER A 106 10.47 -7.21 6.66
C SER A 106 11.20 -7.69 5.41
N ASN A 107 10.68 -8.69 4.69
CA ASN A 107 11.14 -9.05 3.35
C ASN A 107 10.17 -8.45 2.32
N PRO A 108 10.45 -7.26 1.76
CA PRO A 108 9.51 -6.56 0.90
C PRO A 108 9.22 -7.37 -0.36
N ARG A 109 7.97 -7.85 -0.45
CA ARG A 109 7.36 -8.43 -1.64
C ARG A 109 6.17 -7.55 -2.02
N TYR A 110 5.64 -7.71 -3.23
CA TYR A 110 4.40 -7.03 -3.63
C TYR A 110 3.33 -7.23 -2.55
N GLN A 111 2.66 -6.13 -2.18
CA GLN A 111 1.59 -6.09 -1.18
C GLN A 111 1.99 -6.51 0.25
N SER A 112 3.28 -6.65 0.60
CA SER A 112 3.67 -7.09 1.93
C SER A 112 3.12 -6.18 3.04
N HIS A 113 3.23 -4.86 2.85
CA HIS A 113 2.69 -3.86 3.76
C HIS A 113 1.16 -3.89 3.76
N GLY A 114 0.49 -3.91 2.60
CA GLY A 114 -0.98 -3.99 2.52
C GLY A 114 -1.56 -5.21 3.24
N ARG A 115 -0.92 -6.38 3.09
CA ARG A 115 -1.29 -7.60 3.84
C ARG A 115 -1.08 -7.45 5.34
N GLY A 116 0.06 -6.88 5.74
CA GLY A 116 0.34 -6.58 7.15
C GLY A 116 -0.71 -5.63 7.75
N THR A 117 -1.07 -4.57 7.03
CA THR A 117 -2.12 -3.63 7.41
C THR A 117 -3.47 -4.33 7.55
N ALA A 118 -3.88 -5.10 6.54
CA ALA A 118 -5.15 -5.82 6.55
C ALA A 118 -5.24 -6.80 7.72
N HIS A 119 -4.17 -7.54 7.99
CA HIS A 119 -4.09 -8.47 9.13
C HIS A 119 -4.21 -7.74 10.47
N LEU A 120 -3.48 -6.64 10.64
CA LEU A 120 -3.50 -5.85 11.87
C LEU A 120 -4.89 -5.25 12.12
N ILE A 121 -5.51 -4.67 11.10
CA ILE A 121 -6.88 -4.12 11.18
C ILE A 121 -7.92 -5.21 11.44
N THR A 122 -7.80 -6.36 10.77
CA THR A 122 -8.74 -7.48 10.92
C THR A 122 -8.83 -7.97 12.36
N TYR A 123 -7.68 -8.09 13.01
CA TYR A 123 -7.58 -8.60 14.38
C TYR A 123 -7.15 -7.51 15.37
N LEU A 124 -7.57 -6.25 15.16
CA LEU A 124 -7.09 -5.11 15.95
C LEU A 124 -7.30 -5.31 17.45
N THR A 125 -8.48 -5.82 17.83
CA THR A 125 -8.82 -6.08 19.23
C THR A 125 -7.93 -7.16 19.83
N GLU A 126 -7.65 -8.21 19.08
CA GLU A 126 -6.82 -9.33 19.52
C GLU A 126 -5.35 -8.96 19.55
N HIS A 127 -4.89 -8.07 18.66
CA HIS A 127 -3.55 -7.49 18.75
C HIS A 127 -3.38 -6.62 19.99
N ARG A 128 -4.39 -5.82 20.37
CA ARG A 128 -4.37 -5.07 21.64
C ARG A 128 -4.33 -6.02 22.84
N ALA A 129 -5.19 -7.03 22.86
CA ALA A 129 -5.23 -8.04 23.92
C ALA A 129 -3.91 -8.84 24.01
N PHE A 130 -3.28 -9.13 22.87
CA PHE A 130 -1.97 -9.75 22.81
C PHE A 130 -0.89 -8.88 23.46
N MET A 131 -0.88 -7.57 23.21
CA MET A 131 0.09 -6.68 23.84
C MET A 131 -0.08 -6.58 25.35
N GLU A 132 -1.32 -6.59 25.85
CA GLU A 132 -1.58 -6.68 27.30
C GLU A 132 -1.14 -8.03 27.87
N PHE A 133 -1.42 -9.14 27.17
CA PHE A 133 -0.91 -10.46 27.56
C PHE A 133 0.63 -10.48 27.66
N VAL A 134 1.33 -9.87 26.70
CA VAL A 134 2.79 -9.76 26.73
C VAL A 134 3.27 -8.96 27.93
N LYS A 135 2.58 -7.86 28.27
CA LYS A 135 2.88 -7.04 29.44
C LYS A 135 2.71 -7.84 30.73
N ASP A 136 1.58 -8.51 30.91
CA ASP A 136 1.24 -9.24 32.14
C ASP A 136 2.16 -10.44 32.40
N ASN A 137 2.69 -11.06 31.34
CA ASN A 137 3.62 -12.19 31.45
C ASN A 137 5.07 -11.77 31.77
N LYS A 138 5.36 -10.46 31.85
CA LYS A 138 6.69 -9.98 32.24
C LYS A 138 6.79 -9.83 33.74
N ILE A 139 7.99 -10.12 34.27
CA ILE A 139 8.30 -10.01 35.71
C ILE A 139 7.91 -8.64 36.28
N GLN A 140 8.21 -7.57 35.53
CA GLN A 140 7.93 -6.19 35.96
C GLN A 140 6.56 -5.69 35.51
N CYS A 141 5.78 -6.47 34.76
CA CYS A 141 4.51 -6.06 34.16
C CYS A 141 4.61 -4.78 33.32
N THR A 142 5.77 -4.56 32.69
CA THR A 142 6.06 -3.37 31.87
C THR A 142 6.50 -3.76 30.46
N LEU A 143 6.03 -2.99 29.48
CA LEU A 143 6.46 -3.11 28.09
C LEU A 143 7.81 -2.42 27.90
N ASN A 144 8.65 -2.96 27.02
CA ASN A 144 9.85 -2.25 26.57
C ASN A 144 9.48 -1.12 25.59
N HIS A 145 10.42 -0.25 25.26
CA HIS A 145 10.17 0.93 24.42
C HIS A 145 9.52 0.60 23.06
N LEU A 146 9.97 -0.47 22.39
CA LEU A 146 9.42 -0.87 21.10
C LEU A 146 7.99 -1.39 21.23
N GLU A 147 7.72 -2.20 22.25
CA GLU A 147 6.37 -2.70 22.55
C GLU A 147 5.42 -1.58 22.99
N GLN A 148 5.92 -0.58 23.74
CA GLN A 148 5.16 0.61 24.11
C GLN A 148 4.78 1.41 22.86
N ASN A 149 5.69 1.61 21.92
CA ASN A 149 5.39 2.25 20.64
C ASN A 149 4.33 1.48 19.84
N VAL A 150 4.42 0.15 19.81
CA VAL A 150 3.39 -0.68 19.19
C VAL A 150 2.04 -0.48 19.88
N MET A 151 1.99 -0.53 21.20
CA MET A 151 0.76 -0.32 21.97
C MET A 151 0.17 1.08 21.73
N LYS A 152 1.02 2.11 21.73
CA LYS A 152 0.67 3.50 21.43
C LYS A 152 0.04 3.63 20.03
N GLY A 153 0.65 2.99 19.03
CA GLY A 153 0.12 2.97 17.66
C GLY A 153 -1.21 2.22 17.53
N LEU A 154 -1.37 1.09 18.21
CA LEU A 154 -2.60 0.29 18.20
C LEU A 154 -3.79 1.01 18.84
N HIS A 155 -3.56 2.02 19.67
CA HIS A 155 -4.60 2.81 20.33
C HIS A 155 -4.83 4.20 19.73
N CYS A 156 -3.99 4.65 18.78
CA CYS A 156 -4.13 5.94 18.13
C CYS A 156 -5.13 5.88 16.95
N SER A 157 -6.26 6.59 17.07
CA SER A 157 -7.31 6.65 16.05
C SER A 157 -6.82 7.16 14.69
N GLN A 158 -5.89 8.11 14.68
CA GLN A 158 -5.30 8.70 13.48
C GLN A 158 -4.39 7.70 12.76
N THR A 159 -3.54 6.99 13.52
CA THR A 159 -2.72 5.88 12.99
C THR A 159 -3.59 4.75 12.46
N ILE A 160 -4.71 4.44 13.12
CA ILE A 160 -5.69 3.46 12.61
C ILE A 160 -6.35 3.97 11.33
N SER A 161 -6.74 5.24 11.27
CA SER A 161 -7.32 5.86 10.06
C SER A 161 -6.38 5.74 8.86
N GLN A 162 -5.07 5.97 9.08
CA GLN A 162 -4.04 5.77 8.07
C GLN A 162 -3.91 4.32 7.57
N MET A 163 -4.27 3.33 8.38
CA MET A 163 -4.20 1.91 8.02
C MET A 163 -5.51 1.41 7.38
N VAL A 164 -6.66 1.89 7.85
CA VAL A 164 -7.99 1.50 7.37
C VAL A 164 -8.21 1.91 5.90
N VAL A 165 -7.69 3.08 5.53
CA VAL A 165 -7.79 3.63 4.16
C VAL A 165 -7.06 2.77 3.12
N PRO A 166 -5.77 2.42 3.26
CA PRO A 166 -5.09 1.53 2.31
C PRO A 166 -5.64 0.10 2.31
N VAL A 167 -6.22 -0.39 3.43
CA VAL A 167 -6.93 -1.68 3.43
C VAL A 167 -8.12 -1.64 2.48
N SER A 168 -8.97 -0.61 2.58
CA SER A 168 -10.13 -0.47 1.70
C SER A 168 -9.73 -0.29 0.23
N PHE A 169 -8.70 0.51 -0.06
CA PHE A 169 -8.14 0.64 -1.40
C PHE A 169 -7.57 -0.68 -1.95
N SER A 170 -6.86 -1.45 -1.10
CA SER A 170 -6.28 -2.73 -1.49
C SER A 170 -7.35 -3.73 -1.91
N ILE A 171 -8.37 -3.93 -1.06
CA ILE A 171 -9.41 -4.94 -1.36
C ILE A 171 -10.33 -4.53 -2.52
N ARG A 172 -10.46 -3.22 -2.81
CA ARG A 172 -11.36 -2.70 -3.86
C ARG A 172 -10.70 -2.52 -5.21
N VAL A 173 -9.43 -2.15 -5.25
CA VAL A 173 -8.76 -1.76 -6.50
C VAL A 173 -7.50 -2.59 -6.74
N MET A 174 -6.60 -2.66 -5.77
CA MET A 174 -5.27 -3.27 -5.99
C MET A 174 -5.32 -4.80 -6.05
N HIS A 175 -6.13 -5.46 -5.22
CA HIS A 175 -6.29 -6.91 -5.26
C HIS A 175 -6.98 -7.37 -6.55
N PRO A 176 -8.09 -6.76 -7.01
CA PRO A 176 -8.65 -7.02 -8.34
C PRO A 176 -7.63 -6.79 -9.46
N TYR A 177 -6.90 -5.66 -9.43
CA TYR A 177 -5.84 -5.37 -10.40
C TYR A 177 -4.78 -6.47 -10.42
N ALA A 178 -4.24 -6.82 -9.25
CA ALA A 178 -3.21 -7.85 -9.11
C ALA A 178 -3.73 -9.23 -9.55
N SER A 179 -5.00 -9.53 -9.26
CA SER A 179 -5.64 -10.78 -9.69
C SER A 179 -5.76 -10.84 -11.21
N HIS A 180 -6.15 -9.75 -11.87
CA HIS A 180 -6.24 -9.68 -13.33
C HIS A 180 -4.89 -9.93 -14.01
N VAL A 181 -3.78 -9.49 -13.41
CA VAL A 181 -2.44 -9.63 -14.01
C VAL A 181 -1.62 -10.83 -13.51
N CYS A 182 -2.00 -11.48 -12.40
CA CYS A 182 -1.21 -12.55 -11.76
C CYS A 182 -1.95 -13.88 -11.52
N SER A 183 -3.26 -13.95 -11.75
CA SER A 183 -4.01 -15.17 -11.40
C SER A 183 -3.64 -16.35 -12.30
N PRO A 184 -3.76 -17.60 -11.82
CA PRO A 184 -3.68 -18.77 -12.69
C PRO A 184 -4.63 -18.61 -13.90
N GLY A 185 -4.13 -18.87 -15.12
CA GLY A 185 -4.86 -18.61 -16.35
C GLY A 185 -4.48 -17.31 -17.08
N THR A 186 -3.67 -16.44 -16.48
CA THR A 186 -3.15 -15.22 -17.12
C THR A 186 -1.81 -15.45 -17.83
N GLU A 187 -1.37 -16.70 -18.05
CA GLU A 187 -0.06 -17.00 -18.64
C GLU A 187 0.05 -16.55 -20.11
N LYS A 188 -1.09 -16.37 -20.77
CA LYS A 188 -1.18 -15.85 -22.14
C LYS A 188 -1.42 -14.35 -22.21
N LEU A 189 -1.63 -13.69 -21.07
CA LEU A 189 -1.86 -12.25 -21.03
C LEU A 189 -0.57 -11.54 -21.41
N ASN A 190 -0.59 -10.76 -22.48
CA ASN A 190 0.53 -9.92 -22.87
C ASN A 190 0.45 -8.61 -22.08
N MET A 191 1.59 -8.16 -21.55
CA MET A 191 1.68 -6.87 -20.86
C MET A 191 1.23 -5.70 -21.74
N LEU A 192 1.45 -5.79 -23.06
CA LEU A 192 1.10 -4.74 -24.01
C LEU A 192 -0.42 -4.59 -24.19
N ASP A 193 -1.20 -5.63 -23.87
CA ASP A 193 -2.66 -5.64 -24.03
C ASP A 193 -3.39 -5.05 -22.80
N LEU A 194 -2.65 -4.52 -21.82
CA LEU A 194 -3.24 -4.02 -20.57
C LEU A 194 -3.88 -2.63 -20.69
N GLY A 195 -3.70 -1.92 -21.81
CA GLY A 195 -4.20 -0.56 -21.98
C GLY A 195 -5.70 -0.39 -21.71
N PRO A 196 -6.59 -1.20 -22.34
CA PRO A 196 -8.02 -1.16 -22.05
C PRO A 196 -8.36 -1.40 -20.57
N TYR A 197 -7.63 -2.31 -19.91
CA TYR A 197 -7.82 -2.59 -18.49
C TYR A 197 -7.39 -1.42 -17.60
N HIS A 198 -6.27 -0.76 -17.91
CA HIS A 198 -5.84 0.45 -17.22
C HIS A 198 -6.87 1.57 -17.35
N THR A 199 -7.45 1.75 -18.54
CA THR A 199 -8.54 2.71 -18.76
C THR A 199 -9.77 2.38 -17.91
N SER A 200 -10.17 1.11 -17.84
CA SER A 200 -11.28 0.67 -16.99
C SER A 200 -11.01 0.93 -15.50
N VAL A 201 -9.81 0.63 -15.00
CA VAL A 201 -9.44 0.89 -13.59
C VAL A 201 -9.40 2.39 -13.28
N LYS A 202 -8.86 3.21 -14.20
CA LYS A 202 -8.88 4.69 -14.08
C LYS A 202 -10.32 5.20 -13.99
N ALA A 203 -11.22 4.71 -14.85
CA ALA A 203 -12.62 5.09 -14.85
C ALA A 203 -13.32 4.67 -13.53
N HIS A 204 -13.05 3.48 -13.02
CA HIS A 204 -13.59 3.01 -11.75
C HIS A 204 -13.16 3.88 -10.56
N ILE A 205 -11.88 4.26 -10.49
CA ILE A 205 -11.40 5.17 -9.43
C ILE A 205 -12.08 6.54 -9.54
N LYS A 206 -12.27 7.07 -10.76
CA LYS A 206 -13.03 8.32 -10.98
C LYS A 206 -14.46 8.22 -10.46
N GLN A 207 -15.15 7.12 -10.76
CA GLN A 207 -16.51 6.87 -10.24
C GLN A 207 -16.55 6.84 -8.71
N LEU A 208 -15.57 6.21 -8.05
CA LEU A 208 -15.49 6.18 -6.58
C LEU A 208 -15.19 7.56 -5.96
N ILE A 209 -14.53 8.45 -6.69
CA ILE A 209 -14.28 9.84 -6.25
C ILE A 209 -15.55 10.68 -6.40
N GLU A 210 -16.30 10.49 -7.49
CA GLU A 210 -17.55 11.20 -7.78
C GLU A 210 -18.71 10.74 -6.88
N ASP A 211 -18.86 9.44 -6.69
CA ASP A 211 -19.80 8.83 -5.75
C ASP A 211 -19.05 7.91 -4.76
N PRO A 212 -18.70 8.41 -3.56
CA PRO A 212 -18.02 7.60 -2.54
C PRO A 212 -18.92 6.58 -1.83
N SER A 213 -20.23 6.56 -2.09
CA SER A 213 -21.18 5.70 -1.37
C SER A 213 -20.75 4.21 -1.34
N PRO A 214 -20.23 3.61 -2.42
CA PRO A 214 -19.75 2.22 -2.42
C PRO A 214 -18.54 1.97 -1.50
N LEU A 215 -17.74 3.00 -1.19
CA LEU A 215 -16.59 2.86 -0.29
C LEU A 215 -17.04 2.59 1.14
N PHE A 216 -18.15 3.18 1.55
CA PHE A 216 -18.63 3.20 2.94
C PHE A 216 -19.87 2.32 3.18
N SER A 217 -20.33 1.61 2.15
CA SER A 217 -21.49 0.72 2.26
C SER A 217 -21.23 -0.45 3.19
N SER A 218 -22.17 -0.69 4.11
CA SER A 218 -22.19 -1.87 4.99
C SER A 218 -22.87 -3.09 4.34
N ASP A 219 -23.34 -2.98 3.10
CA ASP A 219 -23.87 -4.13 2.34
C ASP A 219 -22.73 -5.08 1.95
N PRO A 220 -22.77 -6.36 2.37
CA PRO A 220 -21.81 -7.38 1.95
C PRO A 220 -21.69 -7.54 0.43
N ASN A 221 -22.73 -7.19 -0.33
CA ASN A 221 -22.74 -7.27 -1.80
C ASN A 221 -22.27 -6.00 -2.51
N SER A 222 -21.85 -4.97 -1.76
CA SER A 222 -21.34 -3.72 -2.34
C SER A 222 -20.08 -3.91 -3.19
N TYR A 223 -19.42 -5.08 -3.15
CA TYR A 223 -18.31 -5.40 -4.05
C TYR A 223 -18.69 -5.26 -5.53
N LYS A 224 -19.96 -5.49 -5.89
CA LYS A 224 -20.45 -5.39 -7.27
C LYS A 224 -20.28 -4.00 -7.88
N THR A 225 -20.28 -2.97 -7.04
CA THR A 225 -20.12 -1.57 -7.46
C THR A 225 -18.83 -0.95 -6.92
N ALA A 226 -18.23 -1.53 -5.88
CA ALA A 226 -17.01 -1.01 -5.27
C ALA A 226 -15.71 -1.58 -5.87
N THR A 227 -15.78 -2.68 -6.64
CA THR A 227 -14.64 -3.30 -7.31
C THR A 227 -14.77 -3.17 -8.83
N PRO A 228 -13.65 -3.06 -9.59
CA PRO A 228 -13.70 -2.91 -11.04
C PRO A 228 -14.14 -4.19 -11.78
N ASP A 229 -13.99 -5.36 -11.16
CA ASP A 229 -14.34 -6.67 -11.74
C ASP A 229 -15.66 -7.24 -11.21
N GLY A 230 -16.29 -6.55 -10.26
CA GLY A 230 -17.53 -6.98 -9.60
C GLY A 230 -17.38 -8.30 -8.83
N GLN A 231 -16.17 -8.73 -8.52
CA GLN A 231 -15.92 -10.00 -7.84
C GLN A 231 -16.07 -9.88 -6.32
N PRO A 232 -16.42 -10.99 -5.62
CA PRO A 232 -16.49 -10.99 -4.16
C PRO A 232 -15.20 -10.49 -3.51
N TRP A 233 -15.31 -9.97 -2.28
CA TRP A 233 -14.18 -9.45 -1.53
C TRP A 233 -13.04 -10.47 -1.42
N SER A 234 -11.87 -10.08 -1.92
CA SER A 234 -10.62 -10.86 -1.79
C SER A 234 -10.27 -11.15 -0.33
N ASP A 235 -10.61 -10.26 0.60
CA ASP A 235 -10.51 -10.46 2.04
C ASP A 235 -11.77 -9.96 2.75
N MET A 236 -12.72 -10.87 2.94
CA MET A 236 -13.99 -10.58 3.62
C MET A 236 -13.78 -10.16 5.09
N LYS A 237 -12.77 -10.70 5.78
CA LYS A 237 -12.53 -10.38 7.18
C LYS A 237 -12.00 -8.94 7.32
N ALA A 238 -11.09 -8.54 6.45
CA ALA A 238 -10.60 -7.17 6.40
C ALA A 238 -11.71 -6.17 6.03
N TRP A 239 -12.59 -6.52 5.09
CA TRP A 239 -13.76 -5.70 4.77
C TRP A 239 -14.69 -5.52 5.97
N VAL A 240 -15.03 -6.60 6.68
CA VAL A 240 -15.87 -6.54 7.88
C VAL A 240 -15.23 -5.66 8.96
N ALA A 241 -13.92 -5.81 9.17
CA ALA A 241 -13.19 -4.98 10.14
C ALA A 241 -13.16 -3.51 9.75
N TYR A 242 -12.95 -3.20 8.47
CA TYR A 242 -13.05 -1.85 7.92
C TYR A 242 -14.41 -1.22 8.23
N ILE A 243 -15.52 -1.90 7.89
CA ILE A 243 -16.88 -1.39 8.13
C ILE A 243 -17.15 -1.18 9.63
N LYS A 244 -16.69 -2.08 10.49
CA LYS A 244 -16.83 -1.94 11.95
C LYS A 244 -16.09 -0.72 12.51
N LEU A 245 -14.95 -0.34 11.93
CA LEU A 245 -14.14 0.78 12.39
C LEU A 245 -14.63 2.14 11.88
N LEU A 246 -15.31 2.19 10.73
CA LEU A 246 -15.77 3.44 10.12
C LEU A 246 -16.48 4.40 11.09
N PRO A 247 -17.45 3.97 11.93
CA PRO A 247 -18.14 4.89 12.84
C PRO A 247 -17.24 5.53 13.90
N THR A 248 -16.06 4.94 14.16
CA THR A 248 -15.10 5.42 15.17
C THR A 248 -14.05 6.36 14.59
N LEU A 249 -14.02 6.55 13.26
CA LEU A 249 -12.95 7.24 12.55
C LEU A 249 -13.52 8.37 11.66
N PRO A 250 -13.80 9.55 12.23
CA PRO A 250 -14.58 10.61 11.57
C PRO A 250 -13.94 11.17 10.30
N HIS A 251 -12.60 11.12 10.17
CA HIS A 251 -11.87 11.70 9.04
C HIS A 251 -11.51 10.70 7.94
N VAL A 252 -11.97 9.45 8.01
CA VAL A 252 -11.64 8.43 6.99
C VAL A 252 -12.24 8.76 5.63
N CYS A 253 -13.40 9.40 5.57
CA CYS A 253 -14.02 9.79 4.29
C CYS A 253 -13.20 10.84 3.52
N PRO A 254 -12.92 12.03 4.08
CA PRO A 254 -12.10 13.02 3.38
C PRO A 254 -10.69 12.48 3.09
N LEU A 255 -10.08 11.74 4.02
CA LEU A 255 -8.78 11.10 3.80
C LEU A 255 -8.82 10.15 2.60
N MET A 256 -9.79 9.23 2.53
CA MET A 256 -9.92 8.26 1.44
C MET A 256 -10.08 8.96 0.08
N LEU A 257 -10.99 9.94 -0.02
CA LEU A 257 -11.24 10.66 -1.28
C LEU A 257 -10.00 11.35 -1.81
N ASP A 258 -9.28 12.04 -0.93
CA ASP A 258 -8.09 12.78 -1.30
C ASP A 258 -6.95 11.85 -1.77
N ARG A 259 -6.87 10.66 -1.16
CA ARG A 259 -5.90 9.64 -1.57
C ARG A 259 -6.28 8.93 -2.86
N LEU A 260 -7.57 8.70 -3.12
CA LEU A 260 -8.03 8.18 -4.41
C LEU A 260 -7.66 9.14 -5.55
N LYS A 261 -7.80 10.46 -5.34
CA LYS A 261 -7.35 11.48 -6.32
C LYS A 261 -5.84 11.36 -6.60
N ARG A 262 -5.00 11.30 -5.55
CA ARG A 262 -3.54 11.11 -5.74
C ARG A 262 -3.18 9.80 -6.44
N ALA A 263 -3.85 8.71 -6.09
CA ALA A 263 -3.61 7.41 -6.73
C ALA A 263 -4.00 7.44 -8.21
N LEU A 264 -5.11 8.11 -8.56
CA LEU A 264 -5.54 8.31 -9.93
C LEU A 264 -4.52 9.14 -10.73
N GLU A 265 -4.08 10.29 -10.20
CA GLU A 265 -3.07 11.14 -10.83
C GLU A 265 -1.78 10.36 -11.15
N HIS A 266 -1.34 9.50 -10.24
CA HIS A 266 -0.16 8.67 -10.45
C HIS A 266 -0.43 7.54 -11.44
N LEU A 267 -1.59 6.89 -11.38
CA LEU A 267 -1.95 5.85 -12.34
C LEU A 267 -2.02 6.42 -13.76
N GLU A 268 -2.60 7.60 -13.95
CA GLU A 268 -2.58 8.33 -15.23
C GLU A 268 -1.15 8.56 -15.73
N LYS A 269 -0.27 9.14 -14.89
CA LYS A 269 1.15 9.36 -15.25
C LYS A 269 1.88 8.06 -15.61
N PHE A 270 1.64 6.98 -14.88
CA PHE A 270 2.33 5.72 -15.09
C PHE A 270 1.74 4.86 -16.20
N THR A 271 0.52 5.15 -16.69
CA THR A 271 -0.13 4.37 -17.76
C THR A 271 -0.12 5.10 -19.10
N ILE A 272 0.53 6.26 -19.20
CA ILE A 272 0.58 7.08 -20.42
C ILE A 272 1.12 6.36 -21.66
N GLU A 273 1.98 5.36 -21.47
CA GLU A 273 2.52 4.52 -22.53
C GLU A 273 1.46 3.60 -23.17
N PHE A 274 0.28 3.45 -22.55
CA PHE A 274 -0.85 2.65 -23.00
C PHE A 274 -2.05 3.47 -23.46
N ASP A 275 -1.96 4.81 -23.45
CA ASP A 275 -3.07 5.66 -23.89
C ASP A 275 -3.29 5.55 -25.41
N GLU A 276 -4.49 5.94 -25.88
CA GLU A 276 -4.83 5.92 -27.31
C GLU A 276 -3.84 6.77 -28.12
N GLY A 277 -3.34 6.23 -29.23
CA GLY A 277 -2.31 6.86 -30.06
C GLY A 277 -0.90 6.84 -29.43
N SER A 278 -0.69 6.13 -28.31
CA SER A 278 0.65 5.90 -27.77
C SER A 278 1.45 4.94 -28.66
N LEU A 279 2.73 4.78 -28.34
CA LEU A 279 3.57 3.81 -29.01
C LEU A 279 3.01 2.37 -28.91
N ILE A 280 2.55 1.96 -27.73
CA ILE A 280 2.06 0.59 -27.54
C ILE A 280 0.76 0.37 -28.31
N ASP A 281 -0.12 1.37 -28.32
CA ASP A 281 -1.40 1.34 -29.04
C ASP A 281 -1.20 1.27 -30.57
N THR A 282 -0.16 1.92 -31.08
CA THR A 282 0.18 1.94 -32.53
C THR A 282 0.99 0.72 -33.00
N PHE A 283 1.29 -0.25 -32.13
CA PHE A 283 1.99 -1.45 -32.54
C PHE A 283 1.12 -2.32 -33.46
N THR A 284 1.72 -2.80 -34.56
CA THR A 284 1.12 -3.84 -35.38
C THR A 284 1.08 -5.16 -34.62
N GLU A 285 0.16 -6.07 -34.99
CA GLU A 285 0.07 -7.42 -34.40
C GLU A 285 1.42 -8.15 -34.42
N ALA A 286 2.21 -7.98 -35.48
CA ALA A 286 3.54 -8.56 -35.60
C ALA A 286 4.54 -7.99 -34.56
N LYS A 287 4.49 -6.68 -34.28
CA LYS A 287 5.31 -6.04 -33.23
C LYS A 287 4.83 -6.43 -31.83
N GLN A 288 3.53 -6.54 -31.60
CA GLN A 288 2.96 -7.01 -30.33
C GLN A 288 3.35 -8.47 -30.04
N LEU A 289 3.32 -9.33 -31.06
CA LEU A 289 3.74 -10.73 -30.94
C LEU A 289 5.25 -10.84 -30.68
N ALA A 290 6.06 -10.04 -31.38
CA ALA A 290 7.51 -10.00 -31.18
C ALA A 290 7.91 -9.44 -29.80
N GLY A 291 7.10 -8.53 -29.25
CA GLY A 291 7.26 -7.93 -27.92
C GLY A 291 6.51 -8.63 -26.80
N ASN A 292 5.98 -9.84 -27.02
CA ASN A 292 5.16 -10.54 -26.02
C ASN A 292 5.93 -10.77 -24.72
N MET A 293 5.40 -10.23 -23.64
CA MET A 293 5.96 -10.36 -22.30
C MET A 293 4.86 -10.62 -21.28
N PRO A 294 5.12 -11.49 -20.28
CA PRO A 294 4.19 -11.63 -19.17
C PRO A 294 4.13 -10.31 -18.38
N PRO A 295 2.97 -9.94 -17.84
CA PRO A 295 2.76 -8.70 -17.08
C PRO A 295 3.49 -8.69 -15.73
N THR A 296 4.05 -9.82 -15.30
CA THR A 296 4.72 -9.97 -14.01
C THR A 296 6.09 -10.62 -14.15
N ASN A 297 7.01 -10.17 -13.29
CA ASN A 297 8.37 -10.69 -13.19
C ASN A 297 8.51 -11.78 -12.11
N ASN A 298 7.39 -12.37 -11.67
CA ASN A 298 7.32 -13.18 -10.46
C ASN A 298 7.60 -14.68 -10.68
N ASN A 299 7.88 -15.09 -11.92
CA ASN A 299 8.27 -16.46 -12.26
C ASN A 299 9.78 -16.57 -12.45
N ASN A 300 10.43 -17.63 -11.93
CA ASN A 300 11.85 -17.91 -12.17
C ASN A 300 12.20 -18.01 -13.67
N ILE A 301 11.22 -18.38 -14.50
CA ILE A 301 11.31 -18.36 -15.96
C ILE A 301 11.48 -16.93 -16.48
N PHE A 302 10.80 -15.93 -15.92
CA PHE A 302 10.96 -14.53 -16.33
C PHE A 302 12.39 -14.02 -16.10
N ILE A 303 12.96 -14.30 -14.93
CA ILE A 303 14.32 -13.89 -14.59
C ILE A 303 15.33 -14.56 -15.54
N ASN A 304 15.19 -15.87 -15.76
CA ASN A 304 16.12 -16.61 -16.63
C ASN A 304 15.94 -16.30 -18.13
N THR A 305 14.72 -16.06 -18.59
CA THR A 305 14.42 -15.85 -20.01
C THR A 305 14.56 -14.39 -20.44
N TYR A 306 14.20 -13.42 -19.59
CA TYR A 306 14.06 -12.01 -20.00
C TYR A 306 15.02 -11.05 -19.29
N ILE A 307 15.40 -11.30 -18.03
CA ILE A 307 16.39 -10.45 -17.33
C ILE A 307 17.82 -10.78 -17.81
N ASN A 308 18.11 -12.04 -18.09
CA ASN A 308 19.41 -12.47 -18.63
C ASN A 308 19.51 -12.37 -20.17
N SER A 309 18.43 -12.03 -20.86
CA SER A 309 18.48 -11.75 -22.30
C SER A 309 18.54 -10.23 -22.50
N GLU A 310 19.66 -9.70 -23.00
CA GLU A 310 19.79 -8.29 -23.43
C GLU A 310 18.72 -7.85 -24.45
N LYS A 311 17.99 -8.78 -25.05
CA LYS A 311 17.16 -8.57 -26.23
C LYS A 311 15.97 -7.64 -26.00
N VAL A 312 15.29 -7.70 -24.86
CA VAL A 312 14.03 -6.97 -24.65
C VAL A 312 14.26 -5.52 -24.24
N HIS A 313 15.15 -5.27 -23.28
CA HIS A 313 15.52 -3.89 -22.94
C HIS A 313 16.17 -3.18 -24.13
N THR A 314 16.93 -3.92 -24.95
CA THR A 314 17.50 -3.40 -26.19
C THR A 314 16.43 -3.13 -27.23
N PHE A 315 15.44 -4.02 -27.42
CA PHE A 315 14.32 -3.82 -28.34
C PHE A 315 13.47 -2.59 -27.98
N LEU A 316 13.00 -2.47 -26.73
CA LEU A 316 12.20 -1.32 -26.30
C LEU A 316 13.00 0.00 -26.38
N ARG A 317 14.30 -0.02 -26.04
CA ARG A 317 15.17 1.17 -26.19
C ARG A 317 15.45 1.50 -27.65
N GLN A 318 15.59 0.50 -28.53
CA GLN A 318 15.80 0.70 -29.95
C GLN A 318 14.56 1.27 -30.63
N GLU A 319 13.38 0.71 -30.35
CA GLU A 319 12.13 1.24 -30.89
C GLU A 319 11.89 2.67 -30.36
N ALA A 320 12.02 2.90 -29.05
CA ALA A 320 11.90 4.25 -28.47
C ALA A 320 12.88 5.25 -29.11
N ARG A 321 14.13 4.84 -29.39
CA ARG A 321 15.10 5.67 -30.13
C ARG A 321 14.67 5.91 -31.57
N GLN A 322 14.21 4.90 -32.30
CA GLN A 322 13.74 5.07 -33.67
C GLN A 322 12.57 6.04 -33.76
N ILE A 323 11.70 6.07 -32.74
CA ILE A 323 10.55 6.97 -32.69
C ILE A 323 10.96 8.38 -32.30
N ASP A 324 11.86 8.55 -31.35
CA ASP A 324 12.47 9.86 -31.05
C ASP A 324 13.20 10.41 -32.28
N GLU A 325 13.96 9.57 -32.99
CA GLU A 325 14.66 9.92 -34.24
C GLU A 325 13.68 10.26 -35.37
N SER A 326 12.50 9.64 -35.42
CA SER A 326 11.45 9.94 -36.40
C SER A 326 10.72 11.28 -36.14
N GLY A 327 10.90 11.87 -34.95
CA GLY A 327 10.25 13.13 -34.56
C GLY A 327 8.77 12.99 -34.19
N VAL A 328 8.20 11.79 -34.24
CA VAL A 328 6.77 11.53 -33.96
C VAL A 328 6.41 11.89 -32.51
N GLU A 329 7.23 11.52 -31.53
CA GLU A 329 6.98 11.86 -30.12
C GLU A 329 7.14 13.36 -29.85
N LYS A 330 8.05 14.03 -30.57
CA LYS A 330 8.21 15.49 -30.50
C LYS A 330 6.95 16.21 -31.02
N ALA A 331 6.45 15.79 -32.19
CA ALA A 331 5.21 16.32 -32.76
C ALA A 331 3.99 16.06 -31.86
N ARG A 332 3.90 14.88 -31.24
CA ARG A 332 2.84 14.54 -30.28
C ARG A 332 2.87 15.44 -29.03
N ARG A 333 4.06 15.72 -28.49
CA ARG A 333 4.25 16.60 -27.33
C ARG A 333 3.95 18.06 -27.65
N GLU A 334 4.31 18.52 -28.85
CA GLU A 334 3.98 19.87 -29.33
C GLU A 334 2.45 20.02 -29.47
N ALA A 335 1.77 19.04 -30.08
CA ALA A 335 0.30 19.03 -30.19
C ALA A 335 -0.43 18.98 -28.83
N LEU A 336 0.14 18.28 -27.83
CA LEU A 336 -0.40 18.26 -26.46
C LEU A 336 -0.24 19.59 -25.72
N ASN A 337 0.74 20.41 -26.09
CA ASN A 337 0.96 21.73 -25.49
C ASN A 337 0.13 22.83 -26.17
N ASP A 338 -0.26 22.66 -27.44
CA ASP A 338 -1.11 23.60 -28.17
C ASP A 338 -2.60 23.56 -27.72
N HIS A 339 -2.96 22.61 -26.85
CA HIS A 339 -4.29 22.47 -26.25
C HIS A 339 -4.38 22.91 -24.77
N LYS A 340 -3.36 23.58 -24.24
CA LYS A 340 -3.40 24.33 -22.97
C LYS A 340 -3.46 25.82 -23.25
#